data_AF-A0AAU1PFN4-F1
#
_entry.id   AF-A0AAU1PFN4-F1
#
_cell.length_a   1.000
_cell.length_b   1.000
_cell.length_c   1.000
_cell.angle_alpha   90.00
_cell.angle_beta   90.00
_cell.angle_gamma   90.00
#
_symmetry.space_group_name_H-M   'P 1'
#
loop_
_entity.id
_entity.type
_entity.pdbx_description
1 polymer ?
#
loop_
_entity_poly.entity_id
_entity_poly.type
_entity_poly.pdbx_seq_one_letter_code
_entity_poly.pdbx_strand_id
1 'polypeptide(L)'
;MTYPPIVPEAAGPGAREREPILQVRNLVKHFPLTRGIVFRKQVGAVQAVDGVTFDLFAGETLGIVGESGCGKSTVARLMVNLEQPTSGEILYRGEDVTKLSGRALKAVRRNIQMVFQDPYTSLNPRMTVGDIIGEPYEIHPEVAPKGDRRKRVQELLDVVGLNPEYINRYPHQFSGGQRQRIGIARGLALRPEVIVADEPVSALDVSVQAQVVNLLERLQNEFGLSYMIIAHDLSIVRHISDRVGVMYLGKIVEIGPDEAIYEHPTHPYTQALLSAVPVPDPTAREHRERIILTGDVPSPAHPPSGCRFRTRCWKAQERCVVEEPLLTVPPYFRGTAGSAEHPSACHFAEEKQVVPND
;
A
#
# COMPACT_ATOMS: atom_id res chain seq x y z
N MET A 1 6.16 -29.89 -14.29
CA MET A 1 7.22 -29.49 -13.35
C MET A 1 6.76 -28.24 -12.64
N THR A 2 6.20 -28.39 -11.45
CA THR A 2 5.79 -27.29 -10.57
C THR A 2 7.03 -26.75 -9.88
N TYR A 3 7.43 -25.53 -10.26
CA TYR A 3 8.46 -24.80 -9.52
C TYR A 3 7.89 -24.40 -8.15
N PRO A 4 8.64 -24.55 -7.06
CA PRO A 4 8.23 -24.02 -5.76
C PRO A 4 8.10 -22.48 -5.85
N PRO A 5 7.18 -21.86 -5.09
CA PRO A 5 7.08 -20.41 -5.02
C PRO A 5 8.40 -19.85 -4.48
N ILE A 6 9.09 -19.04 -5.30
CA ILE A 6 10.30 -18.33 -4.91
C ILE A 6 9.86 -17.15 -4.03
N VAL A 7 10.09 -17.27 -2.73
CA VAL A 7 9.96 -16.16 -1.78
C VAL A 7 11.15 -15.23 -2.01
N PRO A 8 10.98 -13.90 -2.17
CA PRO A 8 12.09 -12.98 -2.31
C PRO A 8 12.98 -13.01 -1.06
N GLU A 9 14.20 -13.50 -1.22
CA GLU A 9 15.18 -13.65 -0.14
C GLU A 9 15.92 -12.32 0.09
N ALA A 10 15.24 -11.34 0.66
CA ALA A 10 15.86 -10.19 1.31
C ALA A 10 14.89 -9.56 2.32
N ALA A 11 14.91 -10.15 3.51
CA ALA A 11 14.44 -9.52 4.72
C ALA A 11 15.70 -9.14 5.50
N GLY A 12 15.80 -7.88 5.93
CA GLY A 12 16.88 -7.41 6.81
C GLY A 12 16.96 -8.25 8.10
N PRO A 13 18.03 -8.09 8.89
CA PRO A 13 18.36 -8.98 10.01
C PRO A 13 17.25 -9.11 11.07
N GLY A 14 16.30 -8.17 11.18
CA GLY A 14 15.15 -8.25 12.09
C GLY A 14 13.88 -8.93 11.54
N ALA A 15 13.76 -9.14 10.23
CA ALA A 15 12.55 -9.67 9.60
C ALA A 15 12.56 -11.21 9.44
N ARG A 16 13.71 -11.86 9.59
CA ARG A 16 13.85 -13.32 9.47
C ARG A 16 13.23 -14.12 10.64
N GLU A 17 12.94 -13.48 11.77
CA GLU A 17 12.45 -14.14 12.99
C GLU A 17 10.94 -13.98 13.23
N ARG A 18 10.22 -13.18 12.43
CA ARG A 18 8.79 -12.91 12.64
C ARG A 18 7.95 -13.60 11.59
N GLU A 19 6.91 -14.32 12.02
CA GLU A 19 5.91 -14.87 11.08
C GLU A 19 5.10 -13.71 10.45
N PRO A 20 4.90 -13.70 9.12
CA PRO A 20 4.06 -12.70 8.48
C PRO A 20 2.61 -12.77 8.97
N ILE A 21 2.00 -11.61 9.24
CA ILE A 21 0.57 -11.52 9.54
C ILE A 21 -0.27 -11.64 8.27
N LEU A 22 0.24 -11.08 7.15
CA LEU A 22 -0.33 -11.25 5.81
C LEU A 22 0.75 -11.69 4.83
N GLN A 23 0.40 -12.65 3.98
CA GLN A 23 1.24 -13.11 2.88
C GLN A 23 0.45 -13.01 1.58
N VAL A 24 1.04 -12.36 0.58
CA VAL A 24 0.47 -12.24 -0.75
C VAL A 24 1.33 -13.06 -1.70
N ARG A 25 0.72 -13.98 -2.45
CA ARG A 25 1.46 -14.89 -3.35
C ARG A 25 0.86 -14.86 -4.75
N ASN A 26 1.68 -14.45 -5.70
CA ASN A 26 1.37 -14.39 -7.13
C ASN A 26 -0.02 -13.81 -7.41
N LEU A 27 -0.35 -12.70 -6.75
CA LEU A 27 -1.68 -12.11 -6.79
C LEU A 27 -1.93 -11.48 -8.16
N VAL A 28 -3.05 -11.84 -8.78
CA VAL A 28 -3.47 -11.33 -10.09
C VAL A 28 -4.88 -10.79 -10.00
N LYS A 29 -5.11 -9.61 -10.56
CA LYS A 29 -6.43 -9.04 -10.79
C LYS A 29 -6.48 -8.38 -12.17
N HIS A 30 -7.18 -9.06 -13.07
CA HIS A 30 -7.43 -8.58 -14.42
C HIS A 30 -8.91 -8.23 -14.56
N PHE A 31 -9.20 -6.98 -14.94
CA PHE A 31 -10.58 -6.54 -15.17
C PHE A 31 -10.97 -6.76 -16.63
N PRO A 32 -12.03 -7.53 -16.93
CA PRO A 32 -12.40 -7.82 -18.31
C PRO A 32 -12.86 -6.55 -19.04
N LEU A 33 -12.34 -6.33 -20.24
CA LEU A 33 -12.84 -5.31 -21.16
C LEU A 33 -13.88 -5.96 -22.07
N THR A 34 -15.12 -5.45 -22.03
CA THR A 34 -16.22 -5.98 -22.84
C THR A 34 -16.69 -4.98 -23.89
N ARG A 35 -17.06 -5.47 -25.08
CA ARG A 35 -17.64 -4.68 -26.17
C ARG A 35 -19.01 -5.25 -26.56
N GLY A 36 -19.98 -4.37 -26.82
CA GLY A 36 -21.35 -4.72 -27.21
C GLY A 36 -22.39 -4.40 -26.13
N ILE A 37 -23.59 -3.95 -26.55
CA ILE A 37 -24.68 -3.51 -25.65
C ILE A 37 -25.57 -4.70 -25.26
N VAL A 38 -25.92 -5.56 -26.22
CA VAL A 38 -26.82 -6.70 -26.02
C VAL A 38 -26.05 -8.00 -25.72
N PHE A 39 -24.92 -8.21 -26.41
CA PHE A 39 -23.99 -9.31 -26.15
C PHE A 39 -22.62 -8.74 -25.78
N ARG A 40 -22.25 -8.81 -24.49
CA ARG A 40 -20.95 -8.35 -23.99
C ARG A 40 -19.87 -9.39 -24.32
N LYS A 41 -19.15 -9.20 -25.42
CA LYS A 41 -17.99 -10.03 -25.78
C LYS A 41 -16.74 -9.47 -25.10
N GLN A 42 -15.95 -10.32 -24.44
CA GLN A 42 -14.65 -9.93 -23.89
C GLN A 42 -13.65 -9.69 -25.02
N VAL A 43 -13.05 -8.51 -25.05
CA VAL A 43 -12.10 -8.06 -26.08
C VAL A 43 -10.68 -7.82 -25.54
N GLY A 44 -10.49 -7.99 -24.24
CA GLY A 44 -9.21 -7.83 -23.55
C GLY A 44 -9.40 -7.82 -22.04
N ALA A 45 -8.36 -7.44 -21.31
CA ALA A 45 -8.44 -7.19 -19.88
C ALA A 45 -7.43 -6.12 -19.44
N VAL A 46 -7.81 -5.30 -18.46
CA VAL A 46 -6.90 -4.38 -17.78
C VAL A 46 -6.15 -5.15 -16.71
N GLN A 47 -4.84 -5.27 -16.84
CA GLN A 47 -3.98 -6.00 -15.89
C GLN A 47 -3.59 -5.09 -14.72
N ALA A 48 -4.53 -4.89 -13.79
CA ALA A 48 -4.37 -3.95 -12.67
C ALA A 48 -3.39 -4.47 -11.61
N VAL A 49 -3.35 -5.78 -11.39
CA VAL A 49 -2.37 -6.47 -10.54
C VAL A 49 -1.95 -7.74 -11.28
N ASP A 50 -0.66 -8.00 -11.41
CA ASP A 50 -0.15 -9.08 -12.26
C ASP A 50 1.08 -9.78 -11.64
N GLY A 51 0.82 -10.71 -10.71
CA GLY A 51 1.87 -11.52 -10.09
C GLY A 51 2.54 -10.84 -8.90
N VAL A 52 1.79 -10.02 -8.15
CA VAL A 52 2.32 -9.33 -6.97
C VAL A 52 2.53 -10.33 -5.82
N THR A 53 3.71 -10.27 -5.21
CA THR A 53 4.11 -11.13 -4.08
C THR A 53 4.82 -10.27 -3.06
N PHE A 54 4.38 -10.32 -1.80
CA PHE A 54 5.03 -9.66 -0.67
C PHE A 54 4.52 -10.24 0.66
N ASP A 55 5.22 -9.90 1.73
CA ASP A 55 4.85 -10.21 3.11
C ASP A 55 4.71 -8.92 3.91
N LEU A 56 3.72 -8.90 4.80
CA LEU A 56 3.55 -7.93 5.87
C LEU A 56 3.71 -8.67 7.21
N PHE A 57 4.57 -8.16 8.07
CA PHE A 57 4.88 -8.68 9.39
C PHE A 57 4.06 -7.96 10.47
N ALA A 58 3.87 -8.65 11.61
CA ALA A 58 3.17 -8.06 12.74
C ALA A 58 3.90 -6.81 13.28
N GLY A 59 3.17 -5.72 13.43
CA GLY A 59 3.69 -4.43 13.90
C GLY A 59 4.50 -3.67 12.85
N GLU A 60 4.56 -4.14 11.60
CA GLU A 60 5.25 -3.49 10.49
C GLU A 60 4.31 -2.52 9.75
N THR A 61 4.87 -1.44 9.20
CA THR A 61 4.28 -0.64 8.14
C THR A 61 4.97 -0.94 6.80
N LEU A 62 4.23 -1.54 5.88
CA LEU A 62 4.64 -1.67 4.48
C LEU A 62 4.02 -0.54 3.63
N GLY A 63 4.86 0.34 3.12
CA GLY A 63 4.49 1.36 2.16
C GLY A 63 4.46 0.83 0.72
N ILE A 64 3.37 1.01 -0.01
CA ILE A 64 3.25 0.70 -1.44
C ILE A 64 3.14 2.01 -2.22
N VAL A 65 4.13 2.25 -3.08
CA VAL A 65 4.30 3.52 -3.82
C VAL A 65 4.33 3.33 -5.32
N GLY A 66 4.05 4.40 -6.07
CA GLY A 66 4.10 4.39 -7.53
C GLY A 66 3.20 5.45 -8.14
N GLU A 67 3.30 5.64 -9.45
CA GLU A 67 2.50 6.59 -10.23
C GLU A 67 0.98 6.25 -10.13
N SER A 68 0.13 7.23 -10.40
CA SER A 68 -1.32 7.00 -10.45
C SER A 68 -1.68 5.93 -11.47
N GLY A 69 -2.65 5.07 -11.14
CA GLY A 69 -3.10 4.00 -12.02
C GLY A 69 -2.17 2.78 -12.11
N CYS A 70 -1.09 2.69 -11.34
CA CYS A 70 -0.19 1.54 -11.38
C CYS A 70 -0.73 0.26 -10.68
N GLY A 71 -1.87 0.34 -9.98
CA GLY A 71 -2.55 -0.82 -9.37
C GLY A 71 -2.66 -0.82 -7.84
N LYS A 72 -2.07 0.16 -7.14
CA LYS A 72 -2.01 0.21 -5.67
C LYS A 72 -3.38 0.07 -4.98
N SER A 73 -4.35 0.92 -5.34
CA SER A 73 -5.71 0.84 -4.77
C SER A 73 -6.44 -0.47 -5.11
N THR A 74 -6.05 -1.15 -6.21
CA THR A 74 -6.56 -2.50 -6.50
C THR A 74 -5.99 -3.51 -5.52
N VAL A 75 -4.68 -3.46 -5.23
CA VAL A 75 -4.06 -4.29 -4.19
C VAL A 75 -4.72 -4.05 -2.83
N ALA A 76 -4.97 -2.79 -2.45
CA ALA A 76 -5.69 -2.44 -1.22
C ALA A 76 -7.05 -3.16 -1.11
N ARG A 77 -7.88 -3.04 -2.15
CA ARG A 77 -9.22 -3.64 -2.18
C ARG A 77 -9.19 -5.16 -2.15
N LEU A 78 -8.16 -5.78 -2.74
CA LEU A 78 -7.96 -7.23 -2.67
C LEU A 78 -7.63 -7.66 -1.23
N MET A 79 -6.78 -6.92 -0.51
CA MET A 79 -6.38 -7.27 0.88
C MET A 79 -7.58 -7.33 1.83
N VAL A 80 -8.56 -6.45 1.66
CA VAL A 80 -9.78 -6.40 2.50
C VAL A 80 -10.97 -7.17 1.89
N ASN A 81 -10.72 -7.93 0.82
CA ASN A 81 -11.72 -8.73 0.11
C ASN A 81 -12.93 -7.89 -0.36
N LEU A 82 -12.71 -6.64 -0.77
CA LEU A 82 -13.69 -5.82 -1.49
C LEU A 82 -13.70 -6.17 -2.98
N GLU A 83 -12.57 -6.69 -3.48
CA GLU A 83 -12.44 -7.30 -4.80
C GLU A 83 -11.94 -8.74 -4.64
N GLN A 84 -12.36 -9.62 -5.54
CA GLN A 84 -11.80 -10.98 -5.62
C GLN A 84 -10.63 -11.00 -6.62
N PRO A 85 -9.52 -11.68 -6.29
CA PRO A 85 -8.44 -11.89 -7.24
C PRO A 85 -8.90 -12.76 -8.42
N THR A 86 -8.29 -12.56 -9.58
CA THR A 86 -8.40 -13.47 -10.72
C THR A 86 -7.65 -14.77 -10.45
N SER A 87 -6.48 -14.68 -9.82
CA SER A 87 -5.69 -15.82 -9.32
C SER A 87 -4.69 -15.36 -8.25
N GLY A 88 -3.99 -16.32 -7.64
CA GLY A 88 -3.12 -16.09 -6.49
C GLY A 88 -3.88 -16.20 -5.17
N GLU A 89 -3.16 -16.00 -4.08
CA GLU A 89 -3.69 -16.19 -2.73
C GLU A 89 -3.25 -15.07 -1.79
N ILE A 90 -4.07 -14.86 -0.76
CA ILE A 90 -3.82 -13.92 0.34
C ILE A 90 -3.99 -14.75 1.60
N LEU A 91 -2.90 -14.95 2.34
CA LEU A 91 -2.90 -15.72 3.58
C LEU A 91 -2.92 -14.74 4.75
N TYR A 92 -3.89 -14.88 5.65
CA TYR A 92 -3.91 -14.18 6.93
C TYR A 92 -3.66 -15.19 8.03
N ARG A 93 -2.55 -15.01 8.78
CA ARG A 93 -2.07 -15.99 9.78
C ARG A 93 -2.02 -17.43 9.21
N GLY A 94 -1.57 -17.57 7.97
CA GLY A 94 -1.45 -18.84 7.26
C GLY A 94 -2.75 -19.38 6.64
N GLU A 95 -3.92 -18.76 6.86
CA GLU A 95 -5.19 -19.17 6.26
C GLU A 95 -5.49 -18.37 4.99
N ASP A 96 -5.79 -19.06 3.88
CA ASP A 96 -6.14 -18.42 2.61
C ASP A 96 -7.52 -17.77 2.63
N VAL A 97 -7.53 -16.44 2.74
CA VAL A 97 -8.75 -15.64 2.86
C VAL A 97 -9.51 -15.50 1.54
N THR A 98 -8.87 -15.80 0.40
CA THR A 98 -9.51 -15.70 -0.92
C THR A 98 -10.57 -16.79 -1.14
N LYS A 99 -10.51 -17.87 -0.35
CA LYS A 99 -11.43 -19.01 -0.40
C LYS A 99 -12.54 -18.92 0.65
N LEU A 100 -12.50 -17.92 1.53
CA LEU A 100 -13.45 -17.79 2.63
C LEU A 100 -14.77 -17.16 2.19
N SER A 101 -15.84 -17.54 2.88
CA SER A 101 -17.17 -16.96 2.68
C SER A 101 -17.96 -16.90 3.99
N GLY A 102 -19.09 -16.18 3.97
CA GLY A 102 -20.02 -16.10 5.09
C GLY A 102 -19.38 -15.68 6.40
N ARG A 103 -19.53 -16.51 7.45
CA ARG A 103 -19.07 -16.21 8.81
C ARG A 103 -17.55 -16.16 8.93
N ALA A 104 -16.82 -17.01 8.20
CA ALA A 104 -15.35 -17.03 8.25
C ALA A 104 -14.76 -15.75 7.66
N LEU A 105 -15.25 -15.35 6.47
CA LEU A 105 -14.84 -14.09 5.84
C LEU A 105 -15.21 -12.88 6.71
N LYS A 106 -16.38 -12.91 7.37
CA LYS A 106 -16.78 -11.87 8.32
C LYS A 106 -15.78 -11.75 9.48
N ALA A 107 -15.30 -12.87 10.02
CA ALA A 107 -14.29 -12.85 11.09
C ALA A 107 -12.95 -12.25 10.61
N VAL A 108 -12.49 -12.58 9.40
CA VAL A 108 -11.27 -11.99 8.81
C VAL A 108 -11.44 -10.49 8.59
N ARG A 109 -12.58 -10.06 8.04
CA ARG A 109 -12.85 -8.63 7.83
C ARG A 109 -12.83 -7.83 9.13
N ARG A 110 -13.18 -8.43 10.28
CA ARG A 110 -13.03 -7.76 11.57
C ARG A 110 -11.56 -7.40 11.88
N ASN A 111 -10.64 -8.28 11.51
CA ASN A 111 -9.21 -8.13 11.84
C ASN A 111 -8.41 -7.36 10.77
N ILE A 112 -8.94 -7.24 9.54
CA ILE A 112 -8.33 -6.47 8.44
C ILE A 112 -9.29 -5.36 8.03
N GLN A 113 -8.96 -4.13 8.40
CA GLN A 113 -9.81 -2.95 8.18
C GLN A 113 -9.21 -2.03 7.12
N MET A 114 -10.06 -1.24 6.47
CA MET A 114 -9.64 -0.28 5.45
C MET A 114 -9.89 1.17 5.90
N VAL A 115 -8.90 2.02 5.69
CA VAL A 115 -9.04 3.48 5.71
C VAL A 115 -8.95 3.97 4.27
N PHE A 116 -10.02 4.61 3.78
CA PHE A 116 -10.15 5.03 2.38
C PHE A 116 -9.50 6.40 2.12
N GLN A 117 -9.14 6.64 0.87
CA GLN A 117 -8.48 7.84 0.34
C GLN A 117 -9.25 9.14 0.58
N ASP A 118 -10.55 9.14 0.31
CA ASP A 118 -11.38 10.33 0.45
C ASP A 118 -12.29 10.23 1.67
N PRO A 119 -12.02 11.01 2.74
CA PRO A 119 -12.87 11.01 3.92
C PRO A 119 -14.25 11.63 3.65
N TYR A 120 -14.45 12.37 2.55
CA TYR A 120 -15.75 12.92 2.20
C TYR A 120 -16.69 11.86 1.62
N THR A 121 -16.25 11.14 0.59
CA THR A 121 -17.07 10.10 -0.05
C THR A 121 -17.19 8.82 0.78
N SER A 122 -16.23 8.55 1.68
CA SER A 122 -16.26 7.36 2.53
C SER A 122 -17.11 7.48 3.80
N LEU A 123 -17.53 8.71 4.18
CA LEU A 123 -18.40 8.97 5.33
C LEU A 123 -19.80 9.34 4.84
N ASN A 124 -20.84 8.63 5.32
CA ASN A 124 -22.22 8.96 4.95
C ASN A 124 -22.61 10.32 5.55
N PRO A 125 -22.90 11.36 4.73
CA PRO A 125 -23.16 12.71 5.23
C PRO A 125 -24.47 12.84 6.01
N ARG A 126 -25.35 11.83 5.94
CA ARG A 126 -26.64 11.77 6.66
C ARG A 126 -26.55 11.08 8.02
N MET A 127 -25.41 10.49 8.35
CA MET A 127 -25.17 9.85 9.64
C MET A 127 -24.39 10.77 10.56
N THR A 128 -24.64 10.69 11.86
CA THR A 128 -23.77 11.36 12.83
C THR A 128 -22.42 10.65 12.89
N VAL A 129 -21.39 11.35 13.37
CA VAL A 129 -20.08 10.75 13.61
C VAL A 129 -20.17 9.55 14.55
N GLY A 130 -21.06 9.62 15.54
CA GLY A 130 -21.30 8.50 16.43
C GLY A 130 -21.91 7.28 15.76
N ASP A 131 -22.83 7.51 14.82
CA ASP A 131 -23.40 6.44 14.02
C ASP A 131 -22.32 5.81 13.15
N ILE A 132 -21.50 6.62 12.47
CA ILE A 132 -20.46 6.16 11.55
C ILE A 132 -19.37 5.34 12.26
N ILE A 133 -18.83 5.84 13.38
CA ILE A 133 -17.81 5.11 14.16
C ILE A 133 -18.44 3.90 14.84
N GLY A 134 -19.73 3.97 15.15
CA GLY A 134 -20.44 2.91 15.86
C GLY A 134 -21.03 1.81 14.97
N GLU A 135 -21.20 2.05 13.67
CA GLU A 135 -21.76 1.11 12.69
C GLU A 135 -21.03 -0.25 12.68
N PRO A 136 -19.68 -0.32 12.78
CA PRO A 136 -18.98 -1.59 12.88
C PRO A 136 -19.47 -2.49 14.03
N TYR A 137 -19.89 -1.91 15.16
CA TYR A 137 -20.44 -2.68 16.28
C TYR A 137 -21.84 -3.27 16.02
N GLU A 138 -22.62 -2.66 15.13
CA GLU A 138 -23.91 -3.23 14.70
C GLU A 138 -23.69 -4.45 13.81
N ILE A 139 -22.66 -4.38 12.97
CA ILE A 139 -22.26 -5.48 12.09
C ILE A 139 -21.59 -6.60 12.91
N HIS A 140 -20.78 -6.25 13.92
CA HIS A 140 -20.03 -7.16 14.77
C HIS A 140 -20.39 -7.00 16.26
N PRO A 141 -21.61 -7.42 16.66
CA PRO A 141 -22.09 -7.23 18.04
C PRO A 141 -21.27 -8.00 19.08
N GLU A 142 -20.47 -8.99 18.66
CA GLU A 142 -19.57 -9.74 19.53
C GLU A 142 -18.37 -8.93 20.06
N VAL A 143 -18.09 -7.76 19.49
CA VAL A 143 -16.90 -6.94 19.81
C VAL A 143 -17.17 -5.88 20.88
N ALA A 144 -18.43 -5.45 21.02
CA ALA A 144 -18.83 -4.47 22.01
C ALA A 144 -19.96 -5.03 22.90
N PRO A 145 -19.82 -5.02 24.23
CA PRO A 145 -20.90 -5.36 25.14
C PRO A 145 -22.16 -4.52 24.85
N LYS A 146 -23.34 -5.14 24.96
CA LYS A 146 -24.62 -4.43 24.79
C LYS A 146 -24.68 -3.23 25.76
N GLY A 147 -24.95 -2.03 25.23
CA GLY A 147 -25.09 -0.79 26.01
C GLY A 147 -23.84 0.09 26.10
N ASP A 148 -22.66 -0.39 25.69
CA ASP A 148 -21.39 0.36 25.82
C ASP A 148 -21.02 1.17 24.57
N ARG A 149 -21.79 1.05 23.47
CA ARG A 149 -21.45 1.64 22.15
C ARG A 149 -21.11 3.12 22.23
N ARG A 150 -21.97 3.92 22.88
CA ARG A 150 -21.78 5.39 22.94
C ARG A 150 -20.46 5.74 23.61
N LYS A 151 -20.12 5.04 24.70
CA LYS A 151 -18.88 5.23 25.44
C LYS A 151 -17.67 4.79 24.60
N ARG A 152 -17.73 3.64 23.93
CA ARG A 152 -16.65 3.18 23.02
C ARG A 152 -16.38 4.15 21.87
N VAL A 153 -17.44 4.71 21.30
CA VAL A 153 -17.31 5.74 20.26
C VAL A 153 -16.65 6.99 20.81
N GLN A 154 -17.02 7.42 22.02
CA GLN A 154 -16.39 8.56 22.69
C GLN A 154 -14.91 8.33 22.99
N GLU A 155 -14.55 7.14 23.46
CA GLU A 155 -13.15 6.72 23.65
C GLU A 155 -12.38 6.75 22.32
N LEU A 156 -12.96 6.25 21.23
CA LEU A 156 -12.32 6.27 19.91
C LEU A 156 -12.12 7.70 19.37
N LEU A 157 -13.08 8.60 19.62
CA LEU A 157 -12.93 10.02 19.27
C LEU A 157 -11.74 10.62 20.02
N ASP A 158 -11.63 10.36 21.32
CA ASP A 158 -10.50 10.82 22.14
C ASP A 158 -9.16 10.26 21.65
N VAL A 159 -9.12 8.94 21.36
CA VAL A 159 -7.94 8.25 20.82
C VAL A 159 -7.44 8.89 19.53
N VAL A 160 -8.32 9.36 18.65
CA VAL A 160 -7.91 10.07 17.42
C VAL A 160 -7.74 11.59 17.60
N GLY A 161 -7.82 12.08 18.83
CA GLY A 161 -7.61 13.50 19.18
C GLY A 161 -8.79 14.41 18.83
N LEU A 162 -10.02 13.90 18.89
CA LEU A 162 -11.26 14.65 18.69
C LEU A 162 -12.04 14.71 20.01
N ASN A 163 -12.75 15.83 20.23
CA ASN A 163 -13.58 15.98 21.42
C ASN A 163 -14.71 14.91 21.42
N PRO A 164 -14.83 14.07 22.46
CA PRO A 164 -15.85 13.03 22.58
C PRO A 164 -17.30 13.54 22.52
N GLU A 165 -17.55 14.81 22.86
CA GLU A 165 -18.87 15.44 22.78
C GLU A 165 -19.34 15.62 21.33
N TYR A 166 -18.44 15.52 20.35
CA TYR A 166 -18.76 15.68 18.93
C TYR A 166 -19.50 14.49 18.31
N ILE A 167 -19.83 13.48 19.10
CA ILE A 167 -20.54 12.28 18.69
C ILE A 167 -21.83 12.55 17.89
N ASN A 168 -22.58 13.61 18.23
CA ASN A 168 -23.85 13.95 17.57
C ASN A 168 -23.67 14.88 16.36
N ARG A 169 -22.43 15.28 16.01
CA ARG A 169 -22.15 16.12 14.85
C ARG A 169 -22.14 15.30 13.56
N TYR A 170 -22.33 15.97 12.43
CA TYR A 170 -22.27 15.40 11.09
C TYR A 170 -20.90 15.66 10.44
N PRO A 171 -20.46 14.81 9.49
CA PRO A 171 -19.15 14.94 8.84
C PRO A 171 -18.86 16.34 8.24
N HIS A 172 -19.87 17.00 7.67
CA HIS A 172 -19.69 18.32 7.05
C HIS A 172 -19.28 19.43 8.05
N GLN A 173 -19.44 19.19 9.36
CA GLN A 173 -19.08 20.13 10.42
C GLN A 173 -17.61 20.03 10.86
N PHE A 174 -16.81 19.18 10.20
CA PHE A 174 -15.41 18.94 10.51
C PHE A 174 -14.49 19.36 9.35
N SER A 175 -13.23 19.69 9.68
CA SER A 175 -12.17 19.91 8.68
C SER A 175 -11.77 18.61 7.98
N GLY A 176 -11.03 18.70 6.85
CA GLY A 176 -10.54 17.52 6.13
C GLY A 176 -9.76 16.55 7.02
N GLY A 177 -8.79 17.05 7.79
CA GLY A 177 -8.00 16.25 8.72
C GLY A 177 -8.83 15.62 9.84
N GLN A 178 -9.83 16.34 10.37
CA GLN A 178 -10.74 15.78 11.37
C GLN A 178 -11.63 14.66 10.78
N ARG A 179 -12.08 14.80 9.53
CA ARG A 179 -12.82 13.72 8.84
C ARG A 179 -11.94 12.50 8.60
N GLN A 180 -10.66 12.71 8.27
CA GLN A 180 -9.71 11.61 8.16
C GLN A 180 -9.55 10.86 9.50
N ARG A 181 -9.41 11.60 10.61
CA ARG A 181 -9.38 11.03 11.96
C ARG A 181 -10.65 10.24 12.30
N ILE A 182 -11.82 10.71 11.88
CA ILE A 182 -13.09 9.95 12.00
C ILE A 182 -13.03 8.64 11.20
N GLY A 183 -12.50 8.68 9.97
CA GLY A 183 -12.28 7.48 9.15
C GLY A 183 -11.34 6.47 9.81
N ILE A 184 -10.25 6.94 10.41
CA ILE A 184 -9.31 6.12 11.19
C ILE A 184 -10.02 5.54 12.43
N ALA A 185 -10.76 6.35 13.19
CA ALA A 185 -11.52 5.90 14.36
C ALA A 185 -12.51 4.79 14.01
N ARG A 186 -13.20 4.90 12.86
CA ARG A 186 -14.08 3.84 12.34
C ARG A 186 -13.30 2.55 12.05
N GLY A 187 -12.14 2.66 11.39
CA GLY A 187 -11.28 1.49 11.11
C GLY A 187 -10.76 0.82 12.37
N LEU A 188 -10.51 1.58 13.44
CA LEU A 188 -10.07 1.06 14.74
C LEU A 188 -11.18 0.44 15.58
N ALA A 189 -12.46 0.69 15.26
CA ALA A 189 -13.57 0.34 16.13
C ALA A 189 -13.61 -1.15 16.49
N LEU A 190 -13.23 -2.01 15.54
CA LEU A 190 -13.22 -3.46 15.72
C LEU A 190 -11.93 -4.02 16.35
N ARG A 191 -10.99 -3.14 16.74
CA ARG A 191 -9.62 -3.50 17.20
C ARG A 191 -8.92 -4.45 16.22
N PRO A 192 -8.72 -4.01 14.96
CA PRO A 192 -8.09 -4.85 13.95
C PRO A 192 -6.63 -5.14 14.30
N GLU A 193 -6.05 -6.12 13.63
CA GLU A 193 -4.61 -6.37 13.67
C GLU A 193 -3.91 -5.74 12.45
N VAL A 194 -4.65 -5.57 11.35
CA VAL A 194 -4.15 -4.95 10.11
C VAL A 194 -5.06 -3.80 9.67
N ILE A 195 -4.44 -2.68 9.31
CA ILE A 195 -5.12 -1.58 8.61
C ILE A 195 -4.48 -1.38 7.23
N VAL A 196 -5.32 -1.43 6.21
CA VAL A 196 -4.98 -1.05 4.84
C VAL A 196 -5.41 0.40 4.63
N ALA A 197 -4.45 1.31 4.52
CA ALA A 197 -4.70 2.73 4.33
C ALA A 197 -4.41 3.13 2.87
N ASP A 198 -5.46 3.40 2.11
CA ASP A 198 -5.35 3.82 0.71
C ASP A 198 -5.23 5.34 0.64
N GLU A 199 -4.03 5.88 0.47
CA GLU A 199 -3.73 7.32 0.44
C GLU A 199 -4.34 8.13 1.60
N PRO A 200 -4.01 7.81 2.87
CA PRO A 200 -4.68 8.39 4.05
C PRO A 200 -4.46 9.90 4.25
N VAL A 201 -3.67 10.55 3.39
CA VAL A 201 -3.16 11.91 3.56
C VAL A 201 -3.22 12.76 2.28
N SER A 202 -3.63 12.19 1.15
CA SER A 202 -3.49 12.85 -0.17
C SER A 202 -4.32 14.12 -0.36
N ALA A 203 -5.46 14.23 0.32
CA ALA A 203 -6.36 15.38 0.25
C ALA A 203 -6.12 16.44 1.35
N LEU A 204 -4.99 16.37 2.05
CA LEU A 204 -4.70 17.21 3.24
C LEU A 204 -3.51 18.14 2.97
N ASP A 205 -3.51 19.31 3.62
CA ASP A 205 -2.33 20.19 3.63
C ASP A 205 -1.16 19.55 4.39
N VAL A 206 0.07 19.95 4.07
CA VAL A 206 1.32 19.36 4.59
C VAL A 206 1.34 19.31 6.13
N SER A 207 0.81 20.34 6.81
CA SER A 207 0.80 20.38 8.27
C SER A 207 -0.14 19.34 8.87
N VAL A 208 -1.31 19.15 8.25
CA VAL A 208 -2.29 18.14 8.64
C VAL A 208 -1.84 16.74 8.25
N GLN A 209 -1.14 16.56 7.13
CA GLN A 209 -0.55 15.27 6.74
C GLN A 209 0.39 14.75 7.84
N ALA A 210 1.32 15.59 8.32
CA ALA A 210 2.23 15.23 9.40
C ALA A 210 1.49 14.84 10.69
N GLN A 211 0.42 15.57 11.03
CA GLN A 211 -0.40 15.21 12.20
C GLN A 211 -1.10 13.86 12.07
N VAL A 212 -1.53 13.48 10.86
CA VAL A 212 -2.16 12.18 10.60
C VAL A 212 -1.11 11.06 10.62
N VAL A 213 0.08 11.29 10.06
CA VAL A 213 1.21 10.35 10.12
C VAL A 213 1.58 10.05 11.58
N ASN A 214 1.82 11.08 12.40
CA ASN A 214 2.13 10.93 13.82
C ASN A 214 1.01 10.20 14.60
N LEU A 215 -0.25 10.41 14.19
CA LEU A 215 -1.38 9.68 14.76
C LEU A 215 -1.28 8.19 14.41
N LEU A 216 -1.04 7.83 13.15
CA LEU A 216 -0.94 6.44 12.72
C LEU A 216 0.22 5.71 13.42
N GLU A 217 1.39 6.34 13.55
CA GLU A 217 2.54 5.80 14.29
C GLU A 217 2.22 5.56 15.77
N ARG A 218 1.59 6.53 16.44
CA ARG A 218 1.17 6.35 17.83
C ARG A 218 0.19 5.19 17.96
N LEU A 219 -0.79 5.10 17.06
CA LEU A 219 -1.76 4.00 17.05
C LEU A 219 -1.08 2.65 16.78
N GLN A 220 -0.05 2.60 15.94
CA GLN A 220 0.77 1.41 15.72
C GLN A 220 1.32 0.88 17.04
N ASN A 221 1.98 1.76 17.77
CA ASN A 221 2.67 1.44 19.02
C ASN A 221 1.68 1.09 20.14
N GLU A 222 0.56 1.81 20.23
CA GLU A 222 -0.43 1.65 21.28
C GLU A 222 -1.31 0.40 21.10
N PHE A 223 -1.65 0.05 19.85
CA PHE A 223 -2.57 -1.04 19.54
C PHE A 223 -1.89 -2.27 18.88
N GLY A 224 -0.59 -2.21 18.62
CA GLY A 224 0.15 -3.28 17.93
C GLY A 224 -0.32 -3.49 16.49
N LEU A 225 -0.72 -2.42 15.80
CA LEU A 225 -1.26 -2.50 14.44
C LEU A 225 -0.16 -2.78 13.44
N SER A 226 -0.51 -3.51 12.38
CA SER A 226 0.31 -3.63 11.17
C SER A 226 -0.36 -2.83 10.06
N TYR A 227 0.41 -2.06 9.30
CA TYR A 227 -0.11 -1.21 8.25
C TYR A 227 0.35 -1.65 6.87
N MET A 228 -0.58 -1.63 5.91
CA MET A 228 -0.23 -1.49 4.49
C MET A 228 -0.69 -0.10 4.05
N ILE A 229 0.26 0.81 3.81
CA ILE A 229 -0.04 2.19 3.41
C ILE A 229 0.22 2.32 1.92
N ILE A 230 -0.77 2.81 1.19
CA ILE A 230 -0.61 3.21 -0.20
C ILE A 230 -0.40 4.71 -0.25
N ALA A 231 0.60 5.13 -1.00
CA ALA A 231 0.80 6.54 -1.30
C ALA A 231 1.28 6.72 -2.74
N HIS A 232 1.10 7.93 -3.27
CA HIS A 232 1.76 8.36 -4.49
C HIS A 232 3.01 9.23 -4.21
N ASP A 233 3.17 9.71 -2.96
CA ASP A 233 4.29 10.54 -2.54
C ASP A 233 5.27 9.74 -1.68
N LEU A 234 6.48 9.55 -2.20
CA LEU A 234 7.58 8.90 -1.52
C LEU A 234 8.05 9.67 -0.28
N SER A 235 7.86 10.98 -0.18
CA SER A 235 8.29 11.74 0.99
C SER A 235 7.51 11.36 2.25
N ILE A 236 6.20 11.14 2.13
CA ILE A 236 5.35 10.76 3.27
C ILE A 236 5.64 9.33 3.72
N VAL A 237 5.87 8.43 2.75
CA VAL A 237 6.12 7.01 3.03
C VAL A 237 7.42 6.79 3.80
N ARG A 238 8.44 7.63 3.56
CA ARG A 238 9.74 7.55 4.26
C ARG A 238 9.61 7.66 5.77
N HIS A 239 8.67 8.48 6.25
CA HIS A 239 8.56 8.76 7.68
C HIS A 239 7.83 7.68 8.48
N ILE A 240 6.96 6.91 7.84
CA ILE A 240 6.04 5.99 8.53
C ILE A 240 6.30 4.50 8.24
N SER A 241 7.08 4.18 7.20
CA SER A 241 7.20 2.81 6.71
C SER A 241 8.51 2.16 7.13
N ASP A 242 8.44 0.92 7.61
CA ASP A 242 9.63 0.09 7.85
C ASP A 242 10.17 -0.48 6.52
N ARG A 243 9.25 -0.77 5.59
CA ARG A 243 9.57 -1.31 4.26
C ARG A 243 8.77 -0.59 3.18
N VAL A 244 9.35 -0.50 1.99
CA VAL A 244 8.73 0.14 0.83
C VAL A 244 8.73 -0.81 -0.35
N GLY A 245 7.56 -1.02 -0.94
CA GLY A 245 7.35 -1.71 -2.21
C GLY A 245 6.98 -0.71 -3.31
N VAL A 246 7.80 -0.61 -4.34
CA VAL A 246 7.59 0.25 -5.50
C VAL A 246 6.82 -0.53 -6.56
N MET A 247 5.65 -0.03 -6.94
CA MET A 247 4.75 -0.67 -7.89
C MET A 247 4.70 0.10 -9.22
N TYR A 248 4.91 -0.61 -10.32
CA TYR A 248 4.78 -0.09 -11.68
C TYR A 248 3.91 -1.02 -12.51
N LEU A 249 2.83 -0.45 -13.08
CA LEU A 249 1.97 -1.10 -14.07
C LEU A 249 1.58 -2.53 -13.68
N GLY A 250 1.01 -2.72 -12.49
CA GLY A 250 0.51 -4.01 -12.00
C GLY A 250 1.53 -4.88 -11.27
N LYS A 251 2.80 -4.50 -11.20
CA LYS A 251 3.88 -5.31 -10.60
C LYS A 251 4.65 -4.55 -9.53
N ILE A 252 5.17 -5.25 -8.52
CA ILE A 252 6.22 -4.73 -7.64
C ILE A 252 7.54 -4.84 -8.39
N VAL A 253 8.21 -3.71 -8.59
CA VAL A 253 9.48 -3.63 -9.32
C VAL A 253 10.68 -3.54 -8.39
N GLU A 254 10.48 -3.10 -7.15
CA GLU A 254 11.51 -3.04 -6.13
C GLU A 254 10.83 -3.11 -4.76
N ILE A 255 11.42 -3.80 -3.79
CA ILE A 255 10.91 -3.84 -2.42
C ILE A 255 12.08 -3.99 -1.45
N GLY A 256 12.03 -3.36 -0.28
CA GLY A 256 13.13 -3.45 0.69
C GLY A 256 12.83 -2.64 1.95
N PRO A 257 13.76 -2.65 2.93
CA PRO A 257 13.79 -1.63 3.99
C PRO A 257 13.70 -0.23 3.40
N ASP A 258 13.08 0.71 4.11
CA ASP A 258 12.96 2.08 3.65
C ASP A 258 14.34 2.68 3.34
N GLU A 259 15.31 2.60 4.25
CA GLU A 259 16.68 3.11 4.07
C GLU A 259 17.32 2.60 2.76
N ALA A 260 17.21 1.30 2.49
CA ALA A 260 17.73 0.68 1.27
C ALA A 260 17.06 1.22 -0.01
N ILE A 261 15.75 1.47 0.03
CA ILE A 261 15.00 1.99 -1.13
C ILE A 261 15.30 3.48 -1.36
N TYR A 262 15.40 4.29 -0.30
CA TYR A 262 15.62 5.74 -0.44
C TYR A 262 17.08 6.09 -0.74
N GLU A 263 18.02 5.42 -0.08
CA GLU A 263 19.45 5.75 -0.17
C GLU A 263 20.15 4.94 -1.27
N HIS A 264 19.69 3.71 -1.52
CA HIS A 264 20.32 2.78 -2.46
C HIS A 264 19.35 2.23 -3.53
N PRO A 265 18.52 3.07 -4.18
CA PRO A 265 17.58 2.60 -5.19
C PRO A 265 18.30 1.97 -6.39
N THR A 266 17.89 0.76 -6.76
CA THR A 266 18.52 -0.04 -7.81
C THR A 266 17.70 -0.10 -9.09
N HIS A 267 16.37 0.00 -9.01
CA HIS A 267 15.52 -0.05 -10.20
C HIS A 267 15.43 1.35 -10.84
N PRO A 268 15.61 1.48 -12.18
CA PRO A 268 15.56 2.77 -12.87
C PRO A 268 14.27 3.57 -12.65
N TYR A 269 13.12 2.90 -12.52
CA TYR A 269 11.87 3.57 -12.16
C TYR A 269 11.91 4.20 -10.76
N THR A 270 12.41 3.48 -9.75
CA THR A 270 12.55 3.97 -8.38
C THR A 270 13.50 5.16 -8.32
N GLN A 271 14.65 5.05 -9.01
CA GLN A 271 15.61 6.15 -9.15
C GLN A 271 14.95 7.41 -9.73
N ALA A 272 14.12 7.24 -10.77
CA ALA A 272 13.39 8.34 -11.37
C ALA A 272 12.38 8.97 -10.41
N LEU A 273 11.58 8.17 -9.71
CA LEU A 273 10.63 8.67 -8.71
C LEU A 273 11.33 9.46 -7.60
N LEU A 274 12.43 8.94 -7.05
CA LEU A 274 13.19 9.58 -5.97
C LEU A 274 13.87 10.87 -6.43
N SER A 275 14.37 10.91 -7.67
CA SER A 275 14.97 12.13 -8.25
C SER A 275 13.97 13.30 -8.36
N ALA A 276 12.67 13.02 -8.35
CA ALA A 276 11.61 14.02 -8.40
C ALA A 276 11.16 14.54 -7.03
N VAL A 277 11.52 13.87 -5.92
CA VAL A 277 11.13 14.27 -4.56
C VAL A 277 11.74 15.63 -4.20
N PRO A 278 10.97 16.64 -3.75
CA PRO A 278 11.54 17.94 -3.39
C PRO A 278 12.52 17.85 -2.20
N VAL A 279 13.71 18.43 -2.33
CA VAL A 279 14.67 18.56 -1.22
C VAL A 279 14.49 19.94 -0.57
N PRO A 280 14.38 20.08 0.77
CA PRO A 280 14.22 21.38 1.42
C PRO A 280 15.43 22.31 1.24
N ASP A 281 16.64 21.76 1.29
CA ASP A 281 17.90 22.53 1.19
C ASP A 281 18.14 23.07 -0.24
N PRO A 282 18.26 24.41 -0.42
CA PRO A 282 18.55 25.04 -1.71
C PRO A 282 19.91 24.66 -2.32
N THR A 283 20.93 24.42 -1.51
CA THR A 283 22.29 24.11 -1.98
C THR A 283 22.38 22.68 -2.51
N ALA A 284 21.70 21.74 -1.84
CA ALA A 284 21.55 20.36 -2.30
C ALA A 284 20.71 20.24 -3.59
N ARG A 285 19.87 21.24 -3.91
CA ARG A 285 19.09 21.28 -5.17
C ARG A 285 19.96 21.54 -6.41
N GLU A 286 21.05 22.31 -6.29
CA GLU A 286 21.88 22.70 -7.44
C GLU A 286 22.72 21.52 -7.99
N HIS A 287 23.02 20.54 -7.14
CA HIS A 287 23.83 19.37 -7.50
C HIS A 287 23.01 18.14 -7.93
N ARG A 288 21.68 18.27 -8.10
CA ARG A 288 20.80 17.12 -8.31
C ARG A 288 20.45 16.88 -9.78
N GLU A 289 20.80 15.70 -10.29
CA GLU A 289 20.32 15.24 -11.60
C GLU A 289 18.87 14.75 -11.50
N ARG A 290 17.91 15.53 -12.04
CA ARG A 290 16.55 15.04 -12.24
C ARG A 290 16.49 14.07 -13.41
N ILE A 291 15.98 12.87 -13.16
CA ILE A 291 15.77 11.88 -14.21
C ILE A 291 14.37 12.12 -14.81
N ILE A 292 14.34 12.70 -16.00
CA ILE A 292 13.08 12.98 -16.71
C ILE A 292 12.68 11.73 -17.50
N LEU A 293 11.59 11.08 -17.08
CA LEU A 293 11.00 9.99 -17.84
C LEU A 293 10.29 10.54 -19.09
N THR A 294 10.64 10.01 -20.26
CA THR A 294 10.03 10.38 -21.53
C THR A 294 8.90 9.40 -21.89
N GLY A 295 7.86 9.92 -22.56
CA GLY A 295 6.70 9.14 -22.99
C GLY A 295 5.66 8.89 -21.89
N ASP A 296 4.46 8.53 -22.32
CA ASP A 296 3.32 8.26 -21.46
C ASP A 296 3.43 6.89 -20.77
N VAL A 297 2.72 6.75 -19.64
CA VAL A 297 2.54 5.44 -18.99
C VAL A 297 1.78 4.52 -19.96
N PRO A 298 2.32 3.33 -20.32
CA PRO A 298 1.62 2.42 -21.19
C PRO A 298 0.28 1.96 -20.60
N SER A 299 -0.67 1.63 -21.47
CA SER A 299 -1.97 1.15 -21.03
C SER A 299 -1.84 -0.21 -20.32
N PRO A 300 -2.42 -0.39 -19.11
CA PRO A 300 -2.46 -1.70 -18.46
C PRO A 300 -3.31 -2.73 -19.21
N ALA A 301 -4.07 -2.32 -20.24
CA ALA A 301 -4.78 -3.25 -21.12
C ALA A 301 -3.83 -3.94 -22.13
N HIS A 302 -2.71 -3.32 -22.45
CA HIS A 302 -1.69 -3.82 -23.38
C HIS A 302 -0.30 -3.50 -22.83
N PRO A 303 0.11 -4.14 -21.71
CA PRO A 303 1.42 -3.86 -21.11
C PRO A 303 2.55 -4.26 -22.08
N PRO A 304 3.70 -3.57 -22.02
CA PRO A 304 4.89 -4.01 -22.76
C PRO A 304 5.28 -5.44 -22.38
N SER A 305 5.79 -6.22 -23.34
CA SER A 305 6.36 -7.55 -23.05
C SER A 305 7.64 -7.44 -22.18
N GLY A 306 8.16 -8.55 -21.69
CA GLY A 306 9.38 -8.56 -20.86
C GLY A 306 9.29 -7.59 -19.67
N CYS A 307 10.22 -6.65 -19.57
CA CYS A 307 10.16 -5.58 -18.57
C CYS A 307 9.10 -4.53 -18.92
N ARG A 308 8.08 -4.38 -18.07
CA ARG A 308 7.00 -3.39 -18.24
C ARG A 308 7.50 -1.95 -18.31
N PHE A 309 8.63 -1.63 -17.67
CA PHE A 309 9.19 -0.28 -17.64
C PHE A 309 10.08 0.05 -18.85
N ARG A 310 10.38 -0.93 -19.73
CA ARG A 310 11.36 -0.77 -20.82
C ARG A 310 11.09 0.40 -21.76
N THR A 311 9.83 0.80 -21.94
CA THR A 311 9.44 1.88 -22.87
C THR A 311 9.78 3.27 -22.35
N ARG A 312 10.07 3.40 -21.05
CA ARG A 312 10.46 4.66 -20.38
C ARG A 312 11.84 4.56 -19.71
N CYS A 313 12.49 3.41 -19.79
CA CYS A 313 13.77 3.14 -19.16
C CYS A 313 14.93 3.53 -20.08
N TRP A 314 15.81 4.42 -19.61
CA TRP A 314 17.03 4.82 -20.36
C TRP A 314 18.08 3.70 -20.44
N LYS A 315 17.95 2.63 -19.65
CA LYS A 315 18.82 1.45 -19.65
C LYS A 315 18.22 0.28 -20.45
N ALA A 316 17.10 0.47 -21.15
CA ALA A 316 16.43 -0.62 -21.86
C ALA A 316 17.34 -1.23 -22.94
N GLN A 317 17.44 -2.55 -22.93
CA GLN A 317 18.17 -3.34 -23.94
C GLN A 317 17.26 -4.44 -24.50
N GLU A 318 17.75 -5.19 -25.48
CA GLU A 318 17.01 -6.29 -26.12
C GLU A 318 16.48 -7.32 -25.12
N ARG A 319 17.26 -7.67 -24.08
CA ARG A 319 16.82 -8.57 -23.02
C ARG A 319 15.55 -8.09 -22.31
N CYS A 320 15.41 -6.78 -22.09
CA CYS A 320 14.20 -6.19 -21.50
C CYS A 320 12.97 -6.34 -22.40
N VAL A 321 13.16 -6.62 -23.70
CA VAL A 321 12.06 -6.80 -24.65
C VAL A 321 11.45 -8.21 -24.55
N VAL A 322 12.31 -9.20 -24.36
CA VAL A 322 11.94 -10.62 -24.48
C VAL A 322 11.76 -11.31 -23.13
N GLU A 323 12.38 -10.82 -22.07
CA GLU A 323 12.43 -11.47 -20.77
C GLU A 323 11.89 -10.55 -19.66
N GLU A 324 10.96 -11.08 -18.85
CA GLU A 324 10.47 -10.39 -17.66
C GLU A 324 11.50 -10.56 -16.53
N PRO A 325 12.01 -9.47 -15.94
CA PRO A 325 12.95 -9.57 -14.82
C PRO A 325 12.23 -10.07 -13.56
N LEU A 326 12.86 -11.02 -12.86
CA LEU A 326 12.35 -11.55 -11.60
C LEU A 326 12.61 -10.58 -10.44
N LEU A 327 11.67 -10.47 -9.51
CA LEU A 327 11.86 -9.72 -8.27
C LEU A 327 12.74 -10.55 -7.30
N THR A 328 14.05 -10.38 -7.41
CA THR A 328 15.07 -11.04 -6.57
C THR A 328 16.16 -10.05 -6.21
N VAL A 329 16.92 -10.33 -5.16
CA VAL A 329 18.20 -9.66 -4.94
C VAL A 329 19.13 -9.99 -6.11
N PRO A 330 19.63 -8.98 -6.86
CA PRO A 330 20.60 -9.21 -7.93
C PRO A 330 21.83 -9.95 -7.40
N PRO A 331 22.38 -10.95 -8.12
CA PRO A 331 23.46 -11.79 -7.60
C PRO A 331 24.71 -11.04 -7.12
N TYR A 332 25.03 -9.89 -7.74
CA TYR A 332 26.18 -9.06 -7.40
C TYR A 332 25.98 -8.15 -6.18
N PHE A 333 24.75 -8.06 -5.65
CA PHE A 333 24.46 -7.40 -4.36
C PHE A 333 24.34 -8.39 -3.20
N ARG A 334 24.38 -9.70 -3.46
CA ARG A 334 24.25 -10.72 -2.40
C ARG A 334 25.54 -10.81 -1.59
N GLY A 335 25.43 -10.71 -0.27
CA GLY A 335 26.57 -10.84 0.65
C GLY A 335 27.61 -9.71 0.56
N THR A 336 27.35 -8.66 -0.24
CA THR A 336 28.04 -7.40 -0.05
C THR A 336 27.50 -6.79 1.24
N ALA A 337 28.37 -6.38 2.16
CA ALA A 337 27.95 -5.62 3.36
C ALA A 337 27.36 -4.23 3.03
N GLY A 338 27.05 -3.97 1.75
CA GLY A 338 26.44 -2.76 1.25
C GLY A 338 24.92 -2.82 1.33
N SER A 339 24.33 -1.64 1.27
CA SER A 339 22.94 -1.33 1.59
C SER A 339 21.94 -1.51 0.43
N ALA A 340 22.40 -2.04 -0.72
CA ALA A 340 21.58 -2.38 -1.89
C ALA A 340 21.14 -3.87 -1.95
N GLU A 341 21.24 -4.61 -0.83
CA GLU A 341 20.85 -6.03 -0.75
C GLU A 341 19.32 -6.19 -0.60
N HIS A 342 18.56 -5.83 -1.64
CA HIS A 342 17.11 -5.95 -1.67
C HIS A 342 16.55 -6.36 -3.04
N PRO A 343 15.33 -6.91 -3.12
CA PRO A 343 14.81 -7.41 -4.39
C PRO A 343 14.48 -6.30 -5.39
N SER A 344 14.96 -6.48 -6.62
CA SER A 344 14.80 -5.56 -7.73
C SER A 344 14.49 -6.32 -9.02
N ALA A 345 13.33 -6.06 -9.61
CA ALA A 345 12.90 -6.64 -10.88
C ALA A 345 13.56 -5.90 -12.05
N CYS A 346 14.90 -5.96 -12.13
CA CYS A 346 15.68 -5.34 -13.20
C CYS A 346 16.82 -6.24 -13.67
N HIS A 347 16.95 -6.43 -14.98
CA HIS A 347 18.10 -7.15 -15.57
C HIS A 347 19.43 -6.42 -15.39
N PHE A 348 19.37 -5.12 -15.15
CA PHE A 348 20.52 -4.21 -15.05
C PHE A 348 20.41 -3.34 -13.80
N ALA A 349 19.94 -3.92 -12.68
CA ALA A 349 19.86 -3.22 -11.39
C ALA A 349 21.23 -2.63 -11.04
N GLU A 350 21.26 -1.37 -10.65
CA GLU A 350 22.51 -0.67 -10.33
C GLU A 350 22.17 0.42 -9.35
N GLU A 351 23.01 0.59 -8.33
CA GLU A 351 22.85 1.67 -7.38
C GLU A 351 23.18 3.01 -8.06
N LYS A 352 22.28 3.99 -7.93
CA LYS A 352 22.56 5.38 -8.33
C LYS A 352 22.17 6.29 -7.18
N GLN A 353 23.12 7.11 -6.74
CA GLN A 353 22.84 8.15 -5.76
C GLN A 353 21.95 9.22 -6.43
N VAL A 354 20.66 9.20 -6.09
CA VAL A 354 19.65 10.14 -6.60
C VAL A 354 19.13 11.07 -5.52
N VAL A 355 19.39 10.78 -4.24
CA VAL A 355 19.12 11.65 -3.10
C VAL A 355 20.47 12.15 -2.56
N PRO A 356 20.65 13.46 -2.31
CA PRO A 356 21.85 13.96 -1.63
C PRO A 356 21.99 13.31 -0.25
N ASN A 357 23.21 13.01 0.18
CA ASN A 357 23.45 12.62 1.57
C ASN A 357 23.22 13.87 2.45
N ASP A 358 22.47 13.70 3.54
CA ASP A 358 22.19 14.75 4.53
C ASP A 358 23.45 15.27 5.23
#